data_AF-A0A1F7ADS7-F1
#
_entry.id   AF-A0A1F7ADS7-F1
#
_cell.length_a   1.000
_cell.length_b   1.000
_cell.length_c   1.000
_cell.angle_alpha   90.00
_cell.angle_beta   90.00
_cell.angle_gamma   90.00
#
_symmetry.space_group_name_H-M   'P 1'
#
loop_
_entity.id
_entity.type
_entity.pdbx_description
1 polymer ?
#
loop_
_entity_poly.entity_id
_entity_poly.type
_entity_poly.pdbx_seq_one_letter_code
_entity_poly.pdbx_strand_id
1 'polypeptide(L)'
;MATSNPNRDETIKELKRLKSEASYDAMLDLAQKATGSFPDDAKVWDLLHYAQAHYVNEKLESQIVKQLEEKKDYASLATIYLKLLTIFPDSGHLKKLLKKTRQKIQKGHENEMKTFYENAEIKIKEMIQKGEYESAIKASYEILNEEPENKTFSRLLVRAEDLLDDQMNKELEKVYSEIIPALRAEYKAHPDQFIRI
;
A
#
# COMPACT_ATOMS: atom_id res chain seq x y z
N MET A 1 48.13 11.30 29.36
CA MET A 1 46.83 12.00 29.35
C MET A 1 45.99 11.41 30.46
N ALA A 2 45.79 12.14 31.55
CA ALA A 2 45.03 11.67 32.70
C ALA A 2 43.53 11.72 32.35
N THR A 3 42.91 10.56 32.16
CA THR A 3 41.45 10.46 32.14
C THR A 3 40.98 10.69 33.58
N SER A 4 40.57 11.93 33.88
CA SER A 4 39.87 12.23 35.13
C SER A 4 38.66 11.32 35.20
N ASN A 5 38.65 10.41 36.18
CA ASN A 5 37.48 9.58 36.45
C ASN A 5 36.33 10.54 36.79
N PRO A 6 35.21 10.56 36.05
CA PRO A 6 34.17 11.54 36.28
C PRO A 6 33.69 11.45 37.74
N ASN A 7 33.54 12.61 38.40
CA ASN A 7 32.93 12.65 39.71
C ASN A 7 31.42 12.40 39.54
N ARG A 8 30.93 11.35 40.21
CA ARG A 8 29.52 10.94 40.18
C ARG A 8 28.57 12.09 40.51
N ASP A 9 28.85 12.84 41.56
CA ASP A 9 27.94 13.87 42.06
C ASP A 9 27.91 15.10 41.14
N GLU A 10 29.06 15.43 40.53
CA GLU A 10 29.13 16.46 39.48
C GLU A 10 28.36 16.03 38.23
N THR A 11 28.48 14.77 37.83
CA THR A 11 27.74 14.22 36.67
C THR A 11 26.24 14.29 36.89
N ILE A 12 25.75 13.91 38.08
CA ILE A 12 24.33 14.00 38.44
C ILE A 12 23.87 15.46 38.50
N LYS A 13 24.70 16.36 39.04
CA LYS A 13 24.39 17.81 39.09
C LYS A 13 24.22 18.38 37.69
N GLU A 14 25.09 18.00 36.77
CA GLU A 14 25.04 18.46 35.38
C GLU A 14 23.83 17.89 34.63
N LEU A 15 23.54 16.59 34.78
CA LEU A 15 22.32 15.99 34.23
C LEU A 15 21.03 16.68 34.71
N LYS A 16 20.99 17.09 35.98
CA LYS A 16 19.87 17.87 36.52
C LYS A 16 19.79 19.28 35.93
N ARG A 17 20.93 19.93 35.70
CA ARG A 17 20.99 21.24 35.02
C ARG A 17 20.45 21.14 33.60
N LEU A 18 20.95 20.18 32.81
CA LEU A 18 20.47 19.93 31.45
C LEU A 18 18.97 19.59 31.40
N LYS A 19 18.49 18.82 32.38
CA LYS A 19 17.06 18.57 32.56
C LYS A 19 16.25 19.86 32.79
N SER A 20 16.71 20.76 33.65
CA SER A 20 16.01 22.04 33.91
C SER A 20 16.01 22.98 32.70
N GLU A 21 17.00 22.86 31.83
CA GLU A 21 17.12 23.63 30.60
C GLU A 21 16.36 23.00 29.42
N ALA A 22 15.72 21.85 29.62
CA ALA A 22 15.10 21.05 28.57
C ALA A 22 16.05 20.69 27.40
N SER A 23 17.36 20.63 27.69
CA SER A 23 18.41 20.28 26.72
C SER A 23 18.53 18.76 26.59
N TYR A 24 17.48 18.09 26.09
CA TYR A 24 17.36 16.63 26.12
C TYR A 24 18.38 15.91 25.25
N ASP A 25 18.81 16.50 24.13
CA ASP A 25 19.88 15.97 23.28
C ASP A 25 21.20 15.85 24.08
N ALA A 26 21.63 16.96 24.69
CA ALA A 26 22.85 16.98 25.52
C ALA A 26 22.71 16.12 26.79
N MET A 27 21.51 16.07 27.38
CA MET A 27 21.22 15.23 28.53
C MET A 27 21.33 13.74 28.19
N LEU A 28 20.83 13.33 27.03
CA LEU A 28 20.90 11.95 26.54
C LEU A 28 22.36 11.51 26.35
N ASP A 29 23.17 12.33 25.68
CA ASP A 29 24.59 12.06 25.45
C ASP A 29 25.38 11.90 26.76
N LEU A 30 25.14 12.81 27.72
CA LEU A 30 25.80 12.75 29.02
C LEU A 30 25.33 11.54 29.83
N ALA A 31 24.03 11.24 29.82
CA ALA A 31 23.46 10.14 30.58
C ALA A 31 23.94 8.78 30.05
N GLN A 32 24.07 8.62 28.73
CA GLN A 32 24.63 7.42 28.11
C GLN A 32 26.09 7.19 28.56
N LYS A 33 26.94 8.22 28.50
CA LYS A 33 28.32 8.13 28.99
C LYS A 33 28.39 7.82 30.49
N ALA A 34 27.49 8.42 31.26
CA ALA A 34 27.39 8.21 32.70
C ALA A 34 27.01 6.76 33.04
N THR A 35 26.11 6.11 32.30
CA THR A 35 25.78 4.68 32.55
C THR A 35 26.97 3.74 32.31
N GLY A 36 27.89 4.09 31.42
CA GLY A 36 29.14 3.33 31.25
C GLY A 36 30.13 3.52 32.39
N SER A 37 30.14 4.71 33.01
CA SER A 37 31.04 5.03 34.14
C SER A 37 30.47 4.62 35.50
N PHE A 38 29.14 4.57 35.61
CA PHE A 38 28.39 4.26 36.84
C PHE A 38 27.26 3.26 36.55
N PRO A 39 27.58 2.01 36.14
CA PRO A 39 26.58 1.03 35.68
C PRO A 39 25.60 0.58 36.76
N ASP A 40 25.98 0.66 38.05
CA ASP A 40 25.12 0.25 39.17
C ASP A 40 24.31 1.41 39.77
N ASP A 41 24.44 2.63 39.23
CA ASP A 41 23.76 3.81 39.77
C ASP A 41 22.35 3.96 39.19
N ALA A 42 21.36 3.52 39.98
CA ALA A 42 19.94 3.63 39.64
C ALA A 42 19.54 5.06 39.22
N LYS A 43 20.12 6.10 39.84
CA LYS A 43 19.76 7.50 39.53
C LYS A 43 20.27 7.95 38.17
N VAL A 44 21.42 7.44 37.75
CA VAL A 44 21.96 7.70 36.40
C VAL A 44 21.07 7.02 35.35
N TRP A 45 20.64 5.78 35.61
CA TRP A 45 19.67 5.10 34.76
C TRP A 45 18.31 5.81 34.69
N ASP A 46 17.79 6.30 35.81
CA ASP A 46 16.55 7.09 35.84
C ASP A 46 16.65 8.35 34.99
N LEU A 47 17.79 9.05 35.07
CA LEU A 47 18.05 10.24 34.26
C LEU A 47 18.22 9.91 32.78
N LEU A 48 18.84 8.77 32.44
CA LEU A 48 18.89 8.27 31.07
C LEU A 48 17.48 7.99 30.54
N HIS A 49 16.67 7.19 31.24
CA HIS A 49 15.30 6.89 30.81
C HIS A 49 14.46 8.15 30.64
N TYR A 50 14.62 9.12 31.54
CA TYR A 50 13.98 10.43 31.43
C TYR A 50 14.42 11.16 30.14
N ALA A 51 15.72 11.27 29.88
CA ALA A 51 16.25 11.90 28.67
C ALA A 51 15.76 11.21 27.39
N GLN A 52 15.74 9.87 27.37
CA GLN A 52 15.24 9.07 26.25
C GLN A 52 13.76 9.34 25.96
N ALA A 53 12.91 9.33 27.00
CA ALA A 53 11.49 9.59 26.86
C ALA A 53 11.21 11.00 26.33
N HIS A 54 11.91 12.01 26.86
CA HIS A 54 11.73 13.39 26.45
C HIS A 54 12.29 13.67 25.05
N TYR A 55 13.44 13.09 24.69
CA TYR A 55 13.98 13.14 23.33
C TYR A 55 12.97 12.59 22.32
N VAL A 56 12.41 11.40 22.60
CA VAL A 56 11.41 10.78 21.74
C VAL A 56 10.18 11.68 21.61
N ASN A 57 9.64 12.18 22.73
CA ASN A 57 8.47 13.05 22.71
C ASN A 57 8.72 14.33 21.90
N GLU A 58 9.87 14.97 22.06
CA GLU A 58 10.23 16.17 21.27
C GLU A 58 10.24 15.87 19.77
N LYS A 59 10.82 14.74 19.35
CA LYS A 59 10.80 14.35 17.93
C LYS A 59 9.40 13.99 17.46
N LEU A 60 8.55 13.39 18.30
CA LEU A 60 7.16 13.09 17.98
C LEU A 60 6.26 14.35 17.91
N GLU A 61 6.54 15.37 18.72
CA GLU A 61 5.81 16.64 18.73
C GLU A 61 6.32 17.67 17.71
N SER A 62 7.39 17.30 16.99
CA SER A 62 8.01 18.13 15.96
C SER A 62 7.03 18.47 14.84
N GLN A 63 7.26 19.63 14.21
CA GLN A 63 6.38 20.14 13.15
C GLN A 63 6.31 19.18 11.96
N ILE A 64 7.38 18.46 11.65
CA ILE A 64 7.40 17.49 10.56
C ILE A 64 6.46 16.32 10.81
N VAL A 65 6.41 15.78 12.04
CA VAL A 65 5.48 14.69 12.38
C VAL A 65 4.04 15.16 12.27
N LYS A 66 3.72 16.36 12.80
CA LYS A 66 2.39 16.97 12.69
C LYS A 66 1.95 17.14 11.23
N GLN A 67 2.82 17.69 10.38
CA GLN A 67 2.53 17.87 8.95
C GLN A 67 2.30 16.53 8.23
N LEU A 68 3.06 15.49 8.57
CA LEU A 68 2.86 14.16 7.97
C LEU A 68 1.54 13.53 8.43
N GLU A 69 1.13 13.74 9.69
CA GLU A 69 -0.17 13.29 10.19
C GLU A 69 -1.33 14.01 9.49
N GLU A 70 -1.25 15.33 9.33
CA GLU A 70 -2.24 16.14 8.60
C GLU A 70 -2.37 15.70 7.15
N LYS A 71 -1.24 15.45 6.47
CA LYS A 71 -1.19 14.95 5.10
C LYS A 71 -1.56 13.47 4.97
N LYS A 72 -1.75 12.77 6.09
CA LYS A 72 -1.95 11.31 6.15
C LYS A 72 -0.83 10.53 5.45
N ASP A 73 0.38 11.08 5.42
CA ASP A 73 1.56 10.41 4.88
C ASP A 73 2.10 9.40 5.91
N TYR A 74 1.38 8.29 6.02
CA TYR A 74 1.67 7.24 6.97
C TYR A 74 2.97 6.48 6.64
N ALA A 75 3.39 6.44 5.37
CA ALA A 75 4.64 5.81 4.97
C ALA A 75 5.86 6.55 5.53
N SER A 76 5.87 7.89 5.41
CA SER A 76 6.91 8.73 5.99
C SER A 76 6.90 8.67 7.52
N LEU A 77 5.71 8.70 8.15
CA LEU A 77 5.58 8.52 9.61
C LEU A 77 6.16 7.18 10.09
N ALA A 78 5.87 6.09 9.38
CA ALA A 78 6.41 4.78 9.72
C ALA A 78 7.94 4.76 9.64
N THR A 79 8.53 5.45 8.67
CA THR A 79 9.98 5.60 8.53
C THR A 79 10.59 6.36 9.70
N ILE A 80 9.96 7.45 10.16
CA ILE A 80 10.40 8.19 11.35
C ILE A 80 10.36 7.29 12.59
N TYR A 81 9.24 6.57 12.80
CA TYR A 81 9.11 5.68 13.96
C TYR A 81 10.11 4.53 13.93
N LEU A 82 10.44 3.99 12.75
CA LEU A 82 11.49 2.99 12.59
C LEU A 82 12.87 3.55 12.96
N LYS A 83 13.22 4.76 12.49
CA LYS A 83 14.48 5.43 12.87
C LYS A 83 14.57 5.71 14.37
N LEU A 84 13.47 6.07 15.02
CA LEU A 84 13.46 6.24 16.47
C LEU A 84 13.61 4.90 17.19
N LEU A 85 13.04 3.81 16.66
CA LEU A 85 13.20 2.46 17.19
C LEU A 85 14.62 1.89 16.99
N THR A 86 15.40 2.34 16.00
CA THR A 86 16.81 1.93 15.93
C THR A 86 17.64 2.49 17.08
N ILE A 87 17.22 3.62 17.65
CA ILE A 87 17.88 4.27 18.79
C ILE A 87 17.29 3.75 20.11
N PHE A 88 15.97 3.57 20.17
CA PHE A 88 15.24 3.12 21.36
C PHE A 88 14.42 1.86 21.07
N PRO A 89 15.07 0.70 20.91
CA PRO A 89 14.42 -0.54 20.47
C PRO A 89 13.35 -1.05 21.44
N ASP A 90 13.44 -0.71 22.72
CA ASP A 90 12.51 -1.16 23.76
C ASP A 90 11.32 -0.22 23.98
N SER A 91 11.23 0.89 23.23
CA SER A 91 10.13 1.83 23.36
C SER A 91 8.79 1.21 22.95
N GLY A 92 8.00 0.81 23.96
CA GLY A 92 6.65 0.29 23.75
C GLY A 92 5.70 1.31 23.12
N HIS A 93 5.94 2.61 23.36
CA HIS A 93 5.17 3.69 22.74
C HIS A 93 5.42 3.76 21.23
N LEU A 94 6.69 3.76 20.79
CA LEU A 94 7.04 3.78 19.36
C LEU A 94 6.55 2.52 18.64
N LYS A 95 6.65 1.33 19.27
CA LYS A 95 6.10 0.09 18.71
C LYS A 95 4.59 0.19 18.48
N LYS A 96 3.84 0.78 19.42
CA LYS A 96 2.39 1.00 19.28
C LYS A 96 2.07 2.01 18.18
N LEU A 97 2.81 3.11 18.08
CA LEU A 97 2.65 4.10 17.00
C LEU A 97 2.90 3.47 15.64
N LEU A 98 4.03 2.77 15.47
CA LEU A 98 4.37 2.08 14.22
C LEU A 98 3.30 1.06 13.82
N LYS A 99 2.78 0.27 14.77
CA LYS A 99 1.70 -0.69 14.51
C LYS A 99 0.44 0.02 13.99
N LYS A 100 0.01 1.09 14.65
CA LYS A 100 -1.15 1.89 14.21
C LYS A 100 -0.93 2.49 12.82
N THR A 101 0.25 3.05 12.56
CA THR A 101 0.59 3.63 11.26
C THR A 101 0.56 2.59 10.15
N ARG A 102 1.11 1.38 10.37
CA ARG A 102 1.04 0.27 9.41
C ARG A 102 -0.39 -0.16 9.13
N GLN A 103 -1.26 -0.22 10.15
CA GLN A 103 -2.68 -0.49 9.96
C GLN A 103 -3.38 0.57 9.12
N LYS A 104 -3.01 1.85 9.27
CA LYS A 104 -3.53 2.93 8.43
C LYS A 104 -3.06 2.83 6.98
N ILE A 105 -1.80 2.47 6.74
CA ILE A 105 -1.27 2.20 5.39
C ILE A 105 -2.05 1.05 4.74
N GLN A 106 -2.17 -0.07 5.44
CA GLN A 106 -2.90 -1.25 4.96
C GLN A 106 -4.36 -0.92 4.61
N LYS A 107 -5.05 -0.22 5.50
CA LYS A 107 -6.43 0.23 5.26
C LYS A 107 -6.53 1.22 4.09
N GLY A 108 -5.51 2.04 3.88
CA GLY A 108 -5.40 2.92 2.71
C GLY A 108 -5.37 2.11 1.42
N HIS A 109 -4.46 1.14 1.33
CA HIS A 109 -4.35 0.24 0.18
C HIS A 109 -5.63 -0.57 -0.05
N GLU A 110 -6.26 -1.10 0.99
CA GLU A 110 -7.53 -1.84 0.87
C GLU A 110 -8.64 -0.95 0.29
N ASN A 111 -8.72 0.32 0.71
CA ASN A 111 -9.69 1.26 0.16
C ASN A 111 -9.38 1.62 -1.30
N GLU A 112 -8.11 1.89 -1.62
CA GLU A 112 -7.67 2.18 -3.00
C GLU A 112 -8.00 1.02 -3.93
N MET A 113 -7.69 -0.20 -3.50
CA MET A 113 -7.96 -1.42 -4.26
C MET A 113 -9.46 -1.65 -4.44
N LYS A 114 -10.25 -1.43 -3.38
CA LYS A 114 -11.71 -1.49 -3.47
C LYS A 114 -12.24 -0.48 -4.49
N THR A 115 -11.80 0.77 -4.43
CA THR A 115 -12.22 1.82 -5.39
C THR A 115 -11.77 1.50 -6.81
N PHE A 116 -10.57 0.95 -6.98
CA PHE A 116 -10.09 0.48 -8.28
C PHE A 116 -11.03 -0.59 -8.87
N TYR A 117 -11.36 -1.63 -8.10
CA TYR A 117 -12.26 -2.68 -8.55
C TYR A 117 -13.70 -2.20 -8.80
N GLU A 118 -14.25 -1.32 -7.95
CA GLU A 118 -15.56 -0.72 -8.18
C GLU A 118 -15.61 0.06 -9.50
N ASN A 119 -14.58 0.87 -9.78
CA ASN A 119 -14.47 1.61 -11.03
C ASN A 119 -14.27 0.70 -12.25
N ALA A 120 -13.47 -0.37 -12.11
CA ALA A 120 -13.25 -1.34 -13.16
C ALA A 120 -14.54 -2.10 -13.51
N GLU A 121 -15.31 -2.51 -12.50
CA GLU A 121 -16.62 -3.13 -12.68
C GLU A 121 -17.58 -2.24 -13.49
N ILE A 122 -17.64 -0.94 -13.15
CA ILE A 122 -18.47 0.03 -13.89
C ILE A 122 -18.04 0.11 -15.36
N LYS A 123 -16.74 0.28 -15.62
CA LYS A 123 -16.23 0.41 -16.99
C LYS A 123 -16.47 -0.84 -17.83
N ILE A 124 -16.26 -2.02 -17.26
CA ILE A 124 -16.50 -3.29 -17.97
C ILE A 124 -17.99 -3.45 -18.29
N LYS A 125 -18.88 -3.08 -17.35
CA LYS A 125 -20.32 -3.05 -17.63
C LYS A 125 -20.69 -2.08 -18.75
N GLU A 126 -20.07 -0.90 -18.80
CA GLU A 126 -20.25 0.07 -19.89
C GLU A 126 -19.76 -0.47 -21.24
N MET A 127 -18.60 -1.13 -21.29
CA MET A 127 -18.10 -1.79 -22.50
C MET A 127 -19.10 -2.83 -23.02
N ILE A 128 -19.61 -3.70 -22.13
CA ILE A 128 -20.64 -4.69 -22.47
C ILE A 128 -21.90 -4.01 -23.02
N GLN A 129 -22.36 -2.91 -22.42
CA GLN A 129 -23.54 -2.19 -22.90
C GLN A 129 -23.35 -1.57 -24.29
N LYS A 130 -22.12 -1.17 -24.64
CA LYS A 130 -21.77 -0.60 -25.94
C LYS A 130 -21.51 -1.65 -27.02
N GLY A 131 -21.52 -2.93 -26.68
CA GLY A 131 -21.13 -4.01 -27.60
C GLY A 131 -19.61 -4.18 -27.75
N GLU A 132 -18.81 -3.55 -26.89
CA GLU A 132 -17.35 -3.64 -26.89
C GLU A 132 -16.89 -4.91 -26.15
N TYR A 133 -17.37 -6.08 -26.58
CA TYR A 133 -17.23 -7.34 -25.83
C TYR A 133 -15.77 -7.80 -25.70
N GLU A 134 -14.97 -7.73 -26.76
CA GLU A 134 -13.55 -8.09 -26.73
C GLU A 134 -12.76 -7.24 -25.72
N SER A 135 -13.06 -5.94 -25.64
CA SER A 135 -12.48 -5.02 -24.65
C SER A 135 -12.90 -5.40 -23.22
N ALA A 136 -14.17 -5.73 -23.02
CA ALA A 136 -14.70 -6.18 -21.73
C ALA A 136 -14.05 -7.51 -21.27
N ILE A 137 -13.86 -8.45 -22.19
CA ILE A 137 -13.17 -9.73 -21.96
C ILE A 137 -11.73 -9.46 -21.51
N LYS A 138 -10.98 -8.67 -22.28
CA LYS A 138 -9.59 -8.34 -21.97
C LYS A 138 -9.44 -7.68 -20.59
N ALA A 139 -10.26 -6.66 -20.30
CA ALA A 139 -10.23 -5.97 -19.01
C ALA A 139 -10.59 -6.90 -17.84
N SER A 140 -11.54 -7.83 -18.04
CA SER A 140 -11.88 -8.82 -17.03
C SER A 140 -10.73 -9.82 -16.78
N TYR A 141 -10.06 -10.26 -17.84
CA TYR A 141 -8.88 -11.15 -17.73
C TYR A 141 -7.70 -10.49 -17.00
N GLU A 142 -7.41 -9.21 -17.29
CA GLU A 142 -6.33 -8.49 -16.61
C GLU A 142 -6.52 -8.49 -15.09
N ILE A 143 -7.76 -8.28 -14.62
CA ILE A 143 -8.08 -8.30 -13.19
C ILE A 143 -8.03 -9.72 -12.63
N LEU A 144 -8.59 -10.71 -13.34
CA LEU A 144 -8.60 -12.11 -12.89
C LEU A 144 -7.19 -12.73 -12.87
N ASN A 145 -6.23 -12.18 -13.61
CA ASN A 145 -4.84 -12.59 -13.52
C ASN A 145 -4.22 -12.21 -12.16
N GLU A 146 -4.65 -11.09 -11.56
CA GLU A 146 -4.21 -10.66 -10.23
C GLU A 146 -5.10 -11.23 -9.12
N GLU A 147 -6.41 -11.35 -9.35
CA GLU A 147 -7.42 -11.85 -8.41
C GLU A 147 -8.24 -13.01 -9.02
N PRO A 148 -7.68 -14.22 -9.14
CA PRO A 148 -8.34 -15.33 -9.84
C PRO A 148 -9.68 -15.77 -9.24
N GLU A 149 -9.87 -15.53 -7.94
CA GLU A 149 -11.09 -15.91 -7.21
C GLU A 149 -12.18 -14.82 -7.24
N ASN A 150 -11.96 -13.71 -7.95
CA ASN A 150 -12.92 -12.61 -7.98
C ASN A 150 -14.18 -12.97 -8.80
N LYS A 151 -15.21 -13.39 -8.07
CA LYS A 151 -16.51 -13.82 -8.64
C LYS A 151 -17.21 -12.74 -9.45
N THR A 152 -16.99 -11.45 -9.16
CA THR A 152 -17.62 -10.37 -9.92
C THR A 152 -17.03 -10.29 -11.33
N PHE A 153 -15.70 -10.23 -11.45
CA PHE A 153 -15.04 -10.18 -12.75
C PHE A 153 -15.14 -11.49 -13.52
N SER A 154 -15.17 -12.64 -12.83
CA SER A 154 -15.45 -13.93 -13.47
C SER A 154 -16.83 -13.95 -14.15
N ARG A 155 -17.87 -13.41 -13.50
CA ARG A 155 -19.20 -13.31 -14.12
C ARG A 155 -19.26 -12.32 -15.27
N LEU A 156 -18.53 -11.20 -15.17
CA LEU A 156 -18.46 -10.21 -16.24
C LEU A 156 -17.74 -10.77 -17.48
N LEU A 157 -16.67 -11.53 -17.27
CA LEU A 157 -15.95 -12.24 -18.31
C LEU A 157 -16.88 -13.18 -19.08
N VAL A 158 -17.50 -14.13 -18.37
CA VAL A 158 -18.42 -15.12 -19.00
C VAL A 158 -19.54 -14.42 -19.76
N ARG A 159 -20.13 -13.37 -19.16
CA ARG A 159 -21.19 -12.60 -19.84
C ARG A 159 -20.70 -11.94 -21.13
N ALA A 160 -19.47 -11.41 -21.15
CA ALA A 160 -18.92 -10.77 -22.32
C ALA A 160 -18.56 -11.80 -23.41
N GLU A 161 -18.04 -12.96 -23.03
CA GLU A 161 -17.80 -14.11 -23.93
C GLU A 161 -19.10 -14.58 -24.58
N ASP A 162 -20.15 -14.83 -23.79
CA ASP A 162 -21.47 -15.25 -24.30
C ASP A 162 -22.05 -14.23 -25.31
N LEU A 163 -21.92 -12.93 -25.02
CA LEU A 163 -22.43 -11.88 -25.90
C LEU A 163 -21.61 -11.71 -27.18
N LEU A 164 -20.30 -11.94 -27.10
CA LEU A 164 -19.43 -11.96 -28.28
C LEU A 164 -19.78 -13.12 -29.20
N ASP A 165 -19.97 -14.32 -28.64
CA ASP A 165 -20.39 -15.50 -29.39
C ASP A 165 -21.74 -15.28 -30.06
N ASP A 166 -22.72 -14.71 -29.36
CA ASP A 166 -24.01 -14.32 -29.92
C ASP A 166 -23.89 -13.30 -31.06
N GLN A 167 -22.99 -12.32 -30.93
CA GLN A 167 -22.73 -11.35 -31.99
C GLN A 167 -22.12 -12.02 -33.22
N MET A 168 -21.09 -12.84 -33.03
CA MET A 168 -20.43 -13.57 -34.10
C MET A 168 -21.41 -14.50 -34.84
N ASN A 169 -22.27 -15.19 -34.10
CA ASN A 169 -23.30 -16.06 -34.70
C ASN A 169 -24.28 -15.27 -35.57
N LYS A 170 -24.74 -14.10 -35.12
CA LYS A 170 -25.62 -13.23 -35.93
C LYS A 170 -24.92 -12.69 -37.18
N GLU A 171 -23.64 -12.32 -37.08
CA GLU A 171 -22.86 -11.89 -38.22
C GLU A 171 -22.68 -13.03 -39.25
N LEU A 172 -22.43 -14.24 -38.75
CA LEU A 172 -22.31 -15.44 -39.59
C LEU A 172 -23.64 -15.80 -40.28
N GLU A 173 -24.76 -15.74 -39.57
CA GLU A 173 -26.10 -15.93 -40.16
C GLU A 173 -26.39 -14.93 -41.27
N LYS A 174 -26.00 -13.66 -41.07
CA LYS A 174 -26.13 -12.62 -42.09
C LYS A 174 -25.31 -12.98 -43.34
N VAL A 175 -24.05 -13.37 -43.17
CA VAL A 175 -23.18 -13.82 -44.27
C VAL A 175 -23.80 -15.00 -45.03
N TYR A 176 -24.31 -16.01 -44.32
CA TYR A 176 -24.99 -17.13 -44.96
C TYR A 176 -26.26 -16.72 -45.73
N SER A 177 -27.04 -15.79 -45.17
CA SER A 177 -28.25 -15.29 -45.82
C SER A 177 -27.97 -14.56 -47.14
N GLU A 178 -26.79 -13.96 -47.28
CA GLU A 178 -26.33 -13.28 -48.50
C GLU A 178 -25.72 -14.27 -49.52
N ILE A 179 -24.89 -15.21 -49.05
CA ILE A 179 -24.14 -16.13 -49.92
C ILE A 179 -25.03 -17.27 -50.46
N ILE A 180 -25.91 -17.85 -49.66
CA ILE A 180 -26.72 -19.02 -50.06
C ILE A 180 -27.61 -18.72 -51.29
N PRO A 181 -28.35 -17.60 -51.35
CA PRO A 181 -29.14 -17.27 -52.53
C PRO A 181 -28.27 -17.03 -53.78
N ALA A 182 -27.11 -16.39 -53.61
CA ALA A 182 -26.16 -16.14 -54.70
C ALA A 182 -25.64 -17.46 -55.30
N LEU A 183 -25.18 -18.38 -54.44
CA LEU A 183 -24.73 -19.72 -54.86
C LEU A 183 -25.83 -20.52 -55.55
N ARG A 184 -27.08 -20.44 -55.05
CA ARG A 184 -28.22 -21.10 -55.71
C ARG A 184 -28.52 -20.53 -57.08
N ALA A 185 -28.42 -19.20 -57.25
CA ALA A 185 -28.62 -18.55 -58.54
C ALA A 185 -27.53 -18.94 -59.53
N GLU A 186 -26.27 -18.97 -59.08
CA GLU A 186 -25.12 -19.37 -59.89
C GLU A 186 -25.18 -20.84 -60.31
N TYR A 187 -25.52 -21.75 -59.39
CA TYR A 187 -25.76 -23.16 -59.71
C TYR A 187 -26.87 -23.34 -60.75
N LYS A 188 -27.94 -22.54 -60.67
CA LYS A 188 -29.03 -22.59 -61.65
C LYS A 188 -28.60 -22.10 -63.03
N ALA A 189 -27.71 -21.11 -63.09
CA ALA A 189 -27.20 -20.55 -64.34
C ALA A 189 -26.12 -21.44 -65.00
N HIS A 190 -25.28 -22.09 -64.20
CA HIS A 190 -24.12 -22.86 -64.64
C HIS A 190 -24.02 -24.24 -63.95
N PRO A 191 -24.97 -25.15 -64.17
CA PRO A 191 -25.05 -26.41 -63.44
C PRO A 191 -23.89 -27.37 -63.72
N ASP A 192 -23.20 -27.19 -64.85
CA ASP A 192 -22.02 -27.94 -65.29
C ASP A 192 -20.72 -27.55 -64.57
N GLN A 193 -20.71 -26.39 -63.91
CA GLN A 193 -19.55 -25.90 -63.15
C GLN A 193 -19.49 -26.41 -61.70
N PHE A 194 -20.51 -27.15 -61.24
CA PHE A 194 -20.59 -27.65 -59.86
C PHE A 194 -20.47 -29.18 -59.80
N ILE A 195 -19.65 -29.67 -58.86
CA ILE A 195 -19.49 -31.09 -58.59
C ILE A 195 -20.76 -31.60 -57.89
N ARG A 196 -21.42 -32.59 -58.49
CA ARG A 196 -22.52 -33.33 -57.86
C ARG A 196 -21.94 -34.46 -57.03
N ILE A 197 -22.23 -34.45 -55.73
CA ILE A 197 -21.82 -35.48 -54.75
C ILE A 197 -23.02 -36.36 -54.43
#